data_AF-A0A7J2X2T1-F1
#
_entry.id   AF-A0A7J2X2T1-F1
#
_cell.length_a   1.000
_cell.length_b   1.000
_cell.length_c   1.000
_cell.angle_alpha   90.00
_cell.angle_beta   90.00
_cell.angle_gamma   90.00
#
_symmetry.space_group_name_H-M   'P 1'
#
loop_
_entity.id
_entity.type
_entity.pdbx_description
1 polymer ?
#
loop_
_entity_poly.entity_id
_entity_poly.type
_entity_poly.pdbx_seq_one_letter_code
_entity_poly.pdbx_strand_id
1 'polypeptide(L)' 'MKYLYLNNKEDLTVNAAKLKLKYYSILSLADCYLIALAKRSKATIITTDQNVKSVDEYPTILLPI' A
#
# COMPACT_ATOMS: atom_id res chain seq x y z
N MET A 1 -11.10 7.47 20.36
CA MET A 1 -10.40 7.14 19.09
C MET A 1 -9.27 8.13 18.87
N LYS A 2 -8.02 7.66 18.76
CA LYS A 2 -6.86 8.53 18.52
C LYS A 2 -6.56 8.48 17.01
N TYR A 3 -6.80 9.59 16.32
CA TYR A 3 -6.48 9.69 14.89
C TYR A 3 -4.95 9.71 14.71
N LEU A 4 -4.44 8.85 13.84
CA LEU A 4 -3.02 8.79 13.50
C LEU A 4 -2.69 10.00 12.61
N TYR A 5 -2.22 11.09 13.22
CA TYR A 5 -1.74 12.27 12.48
C TYR A 5 -0.27 12.06 12.08
N LEU A 6 -0.05 11.73 10.81
CA LEU A 6 1.29 11.50 10.26
C LEU A 6 1.83 12.82 9.72
N ASN A 7 2.80 13.40 10.44
CA ASN A 7 3.31 14.76 10.23
C ASN A 7 4.24 14.92 9.00
N ASN A 8 4.52 13.84 8.26
CA ASN A 8 5.31 13.84 7.00
C ASN A 8 4.48 13.28 5.84
N LYS A 9 3.40 13.98 5.46
CA LYS A 9 2.40 13.51 4.48
C LYS A 9 2.91 13.45 3.04
N GLU A 10 3.83 14.34 2.66
CA GLU A 10 4.18 14.56 1.26
C GLU A 10 4.73 13.30 0.58
N ASP A 11 5.62 12.57 1.25
CA ASP A 11 6.20 11.35 0.67
C ASP A 11 5.18 10.20 0.57
N LEU A 12 4.27 10.05 1.55
CA LEU A 12 3.28 8.97 1.52
C LEU A 12 2.27 9.14 0.37
N THR A 13 1.68 10.32 0.26
CA THR A 13 0.67 10.61 -0.77
C THR A 13 1.28 10.57 -2.17
N VAL A 14 2.49 11.12 -2.35
CA VAL A 14 3.18 11.08 -3.65
C VAL A 14 3.51 9.63 -4.05
N ASN A 15 3.98 8.81 -3.11
CA ASN A 15 4.28 7.40 -3.41
C ASN A 15 3.02 6.59 -3.71
N ALA A 16 1.92 6.82 -2.99
CA ALA A 16 0.63 6.19 -3.31
C ALA A 16 0.11 6.62 -4.69
N ALA A 17 0.23 7.90 -5.05
CA ALA A 17 -0.17 8.38 -6.36
C ALA A 17 0.67 7.76 -7.49
N LYS A 18 1.99 7.65 -7.31
CA LYS A 18 2.88 6.97 -8.26
C LYS A 18 2.50 5.50 -8.46
N LEU A 19 2.22 4.79 -7.36
CA LEU A 19 1.73 3.40 -7.43
C LEU A 19 0.40 3.31 -8.18
N LYS A 20 -0.53 4.24 -7.92
CA LYS A 20 -1.82 4.25 -8.61
C LYS A 20 -1.67 4.53 -10.10
N LEU A 21 -0.76 5.41 -10.51
CA LEU A 21 -0.49 5.64 -11.94
C LEU A 21 0.16 4.41 -12.59
N LYS A 22 1.10 3.75 -11.89
CA LYS A 22 1.80 2.56 -12.39
C LYS A 22 0.87 1.35 -12.56
N TYR A 23 -0.07 1.15 -11.63
CA TYR A 23 -0.98 -0.01 -11.61
C TYR A 23 -2.45 0.40 -11.69
N TYR A 24 -2.74 1.37 -12.56
CA TYR A 24 -4.04 2.06 -12.60
C TYR A 24 -5.25 1.13 -12.69
N SER A 25 -5.16 0.05 -13.46
CA SER A 25 -6.25 -0.92 -13.65
C SER A 25 -6.27 -2.06 -12.62
N ILE A 26 -5.25 -2.19 -11.76
CA ILE A 26 -5.06 -3.34 -10.87
C ILE A 26 -5.27 -2.94 -9.41
N LEU A 27 -4.67 -1.83 -8.98
CA LEU A 27 -4.70 -1.40 -7.57
C LEU A 27 -5.76 -0.32 -7.36
N SER A 28 -6.54 -0.44 -6.29
CA SER A 28 -7.31 0.69 -5.79
C SER A 28 -6.39 1.76 -5.19
N LEU A 29 -6.92 2.96 -4.97
CA LEU A 29 -6.15 4.00 -4.27
C LEU A 29 -5.82 3.56 -2.83
N ALA A 30 -6.71 2.80 -2.18
CA ALA A 30 -6.49 2.27 -0.83
C ALA A 30 -5.30 1.30 -0.81
N ASP A 31 -5.20 0.40 -1.80
CA ASP A 31 -4.06 -0.53 -1.92
C ASP A 31 -2.74 0.20 -2.11
N CYS A 32 -2.77 1.28 -2.90
CA CYS A 32 -1.59 2.11 -3.12
C CYS A 32 -1.12 2.76 -1.81
N TYR A 33 -2.05 3.23 -0.97
CA TYR A 33 -1.72 3.73 0.36
C TYR A 33 -1.24 2.63 1.30
N LEU A 34 -1.83 1.43 1.25
CA LEU A 34 -1.39 0.27 2.02
C LEU A 34 0.08 -0.05 1.72
N ILE A 35 0.43 -0.18 0.44
CA ILE A 35 1.79 -0.48 -0.01
C ILE A 35 2.75 0.66 0.37
N ALA A 36 2.38 1.91 0.11
CA ALA A 36 3.23 3.05 0.44
C ALA A 36 3.47 3.18 1.95
N LEU A 37 2.44 2.90 2.76
CA LEU A 37 2.53 2.92 4.22
C LEU A 37 3.39 1.77 4.73
N ALA A 38 3.25 0.58 4.16
CA ALA A 38 4.06 -0.59 4.47
C ALA A 38 5.56 -0.34 4.20
N LYS A 39 5.89 0.22 3.02
CA LYS A 39 7.25 0.65 2.66
C LYS A 39 7.84 1.62 3.67
N ARG A 40 7.09 2.68 4.00
CA ARG A 40 7.53 3.70 4.96
C ARG A 40 7.73 3.15 6.36
N SER A 41 6.86 2.23 6.78
CA SER A 41 6.88 1.64 8.12
C SER A 41 7.78 0.40 8.21
N LYS A 42 8.39 -0.02 7.09
CA LYS A 42 9.18 -1.24 6.97
C LYS A 42 8.43 -2.49 7.44
N ALA A 43 7.13 -2.55 7.14
CA ALA A 43 6.23 -3.61 7.62
C ALA A 43 5.78 -4.52 6.47
N THR A 44 5.69 -5.83 6.72
CA THR A 44 5.14 -6.79 5.75
C THR A 44 3.64 -6.58 5.58
N ILE A 45 3.17 -6.62 4.33
CA ILE A 45 1.75 -6.53 4.01
C ILE A 45 1.12 -7.91 4.26
N ILE A 46 0.01 -7.95 4.99
CA ILE A 46 -0.82 -9.14 5.13
C ILE A 46 -2.17 -8.81 4.53
N THR A 47 -2.60 -9.57 3.54
CA THR A 47 -3.84 -9.30 2.81
C THR A 47 -4.43 -10.60 2.27
N THR A 48 -5.71 -10.55 1.93
CA THR A 48 -6.42 -11.59 1.18
C THR A 48 -6.59 -11.21 -0.29
N ASP A 49 -6.22 -9.98 -0.65
CA ASP A 49 -6.34 -9.48 -2.02
C ASP A 49 -5.16 -9.97 -2.89
N GLN A 50 -5.49 -10.80 -3.87
CA GLN A 50 -4.52 -11.35 -4.83
C GLN A 50 -3.85 -10.27 -5.70
N ASN A 51 -4.53 -9.16 -5.99
CA ASN A 51 -3.98 -8.05 -6.78
C ASN A 51 -2.85 -7.34 -6.03
N VAL A 52 -2.99 -7.17 -4.72
CA VAL A 52 -1.92 -6.58 -3.89
C VAL A 52 -0.69 -7.50 -3.85
N LYS A 53 -0.89 -8.82 -3.80
CA LYS A 53 0.21 -9.79 -3.88
C LYS A 53 0.85 -9.85 -5.28
N SER A 54 0.07 -9.73 -6.36
CA SER A 54 0.55 -9.94 -7.73
C SER A 54 1.43 -8.81 -8.25
N VAL A 55 1.25 -7.58 -7.77
CA VAL A 55 2.10 -6.43 -8.17
C VAL A 55 3.52 -6.48 -7.58
N ASP A 56 3.74 -7.32 -6.55
CA ASP A 56 5.02 -7.60 -5.89
C ASP A 56 5.87 -6.37 -5.52
N GLU A 57 5.20 -5.25 -5.22
CA GLU A 57 5.86 -3.97 -4.91
C GLU A 57 6.55 -3.94 -3.53
N TYR A 58 6.18 -4.85 -2.63
CA TYR A 58 6.74 -4.96 -1.28
C TYR A 58 6.44 -6.35 -0.68
N PRO A 59 7.21 -6.84 0.33
CA PRO A 59 6.94 -8.11 0.98
C PRO A 59 5.48 -8.25 1.41
N THR A 60 4.81 -9.25 0.83
CA THR A 60 3.38 -9.48 0.99
C THR A 60 3.11 -10.95 1.27
N ILE A 61 2.36 -11.21 2.34
CA ILE A 61 1.80 -12.51 2.69
C ILE A 61 0.33 -12.50 2.27
N LEU A 62 -0.02 -13.42 1.38
CA LEU A 62 -1.40 -13.65 0.97
C LEU A 62 -2.01 -14.70 1.91
N LEU A 63 -3.12 -14.36 2.55
CA LEU A 63 -3.89 -15.29 3.35
C LEU A 63 -4.88 -16.04 2.44
N PRO A 64 -4.86 -17.38 2.41
CA PRO A 64 -5.87 -18.16 1.71
C PRO A 64 -7.16 -18.09 2.53
N ILE A 65 -8.22 -17.55 1.93
CA ILE A 65 -9.60 -17.62 2.41
C ILE A 65 -10.49 -18.20 1.33
#